data_AF-A0AAV1ANI5-F1
#
_entry.id   AF-A0AAV1ANI5-F1
#
_cell.length_a   1.000
_cell.length_b   1.000
_cell.length_c   1.000
_cell.angle_alpha   90.00
_cell.angle_beta   90.00
_cell.angle_gamma   90.00
#
_symmetry.space_group_name_H-M   'P 1'
#
loop_
_entity.id
_entity.type
_entity.pdbx_description
1 polymer ?
#
loop_
_entity_poly.entity_id
_entity_poly.type
_entity_poly.pdbx_seq_one_letter_code
_entity_poly.pdbx_strand_id
1 'polypeptide(L)'
;MGRDMKLRLIGPKLTKSLKYWSCEFLGSLPIFVHHDSCRSLNSEPSKKLYKAVVGYVGLSESVLKARFLECADSPKQVNGYDCGYYVMAIARVICDWRVNSEKTGANNSWFSVVKERVTSSSVDCMRTKILVFIRDLMAKRSGQQTNFSA
;
A
#
# COMPACT_ATOMS: atom_id res chain seq x y z
N MET A 1 -19.47 21.10 -4.34
CA MET A 1 -18.25 21.05 -3.52
C MET A 1 -17.71 19.63 -3.53
N GLY A 2 -16.74 19.34 -4.41
CA GLY A 2 -16.08 18.04 -4.46
C GLY A 2 -15.19 17.88 -3.23
N ARG A 3 -15.45 16.85 -2.41
CA ARG A 3 -14.58 16.54 -1.27
C ARG A 3 -13.36 15.78 -1.79
N ASP A 4 -12.19 16.41 -1.68
CA ASP A 4 -10.90 15.79 -1.97
C ASP A 4 -10.71 14.55 -1.08
N MET A 5 -10.90 13.36 -1.66
CA MET A 5 -10.60 12.09 -0.98
C MET A 5 -9.07 11.94 -0.92
N LYS A 6 -8.42 12.24 0.21
CA LYS A 6 -6.95 12.17 0.30
C LYS A 6 -6.49 10.78 0.75
N LEU A 7 -5.95 9.96 -0.15
CA LEU A 7 -5.25 8.71 0.19
C LEU A 7 -3.91 9.11 0.80
N ARG A 8 -3.71 8.82 2.08
CA ARG A 8 -2.42 8.99 2.75
C ARG A 8 -1.76 7.63 2.93
N LEU A 9 -0.67 7.41 2.20
CA LEU A 9 0.19 6.25 2.37
C LEU A 9 1.12 6.51 3.56
N ILE A 10 1.03 5.69 4.60
CA ILE A 10 1.96 5.73 5.73
C ILE A 10 2.89 4.53 5.60
N GLY A 11 4.13 4.81 5.20
CA GLY A 11 5.17 3.79 5.03
C GLY A 11 5.62 3.17 6.36
N PRO A 12 6.19 1.96 6.35
CA PRO A 12 6.58 1.25 7.56
C PRO A 12 7.77 1.90 8.28
N LYS A 13 7.70 1.97 9.62
CA LYS A 13 8.92 2.01 10.45
C LYS A 13 9.57 0.63 10.42
N LEU A 14 10.83 0.57 9.99
CA LEU A 14 11.68 -0.61 9.92
C LEU A 14 11.65 -1.39 11.25
N THR A 15 10.78 -2.38 11.31
CA THR A 15 10.73 -3.47 12.29
C THR A 15 10.55 -4.75 11.46
N LYS A 16 10.95 -5.90 12.00
CA LYS A 16 11.19 -7.19 11.30
C LYS A 16 10.02 -7.75 10.43
N SER A 17 8.91 -7.03 10.26
CA SER A 17 7.81 -7.31 9.34
C SER A 17 7.38 -6.01 8.64
N LEU A 18 7.37 -6.02 7.31
CA LEU A 18 6.88 -4.89 6.50
C LEU A 18 5.35 -4.85 6.53
N LYS A 19 4.79 -3.65 6.63
CA LYS A 19 3.35 -3.41 6.87
C LYS A 19 2.77 -2.53 5.77
N TYR A 20 1.57 -2.84 5.28
CA TYR A 20 0.85 -2.04 4.27
C TYR A 20 -0.49 -1.55 4.79
N TRP A 21 -0.76 -0.27 4.55
CA TRP A 21 -1.86 0.48 5.13
C TRP A 21 -2.45 1.38 4.06
N SER A 22 -3.76 1.31 3.86
CA SER A 22 -4.52 2.27 3.08
C SER A 22 -5.59 2.91 3.96
N CYS A 23 -5.75 4.22 3.82
CA CYS A 23 -6.87 4.97 4.41
C CYS A 23 -7.66 5.57 3.25
N GLU A 24 -8.93 5.17 3.14
CA GLU A 24 -9.83 5.71 2.13
C GLU A 24 -11.13 6.16 2.78
N PHE A 25 -11.77 7.16 2.20
CA PHE A 25 -13.10 7.59 2.62
C PHE A 25 -14.13 6.74 1.90
N LEU A 26 -14.93 5.96 2.63
CA LEU A 26 -16.13 5.36 2.07
C LEU A 26 -17.27 6.37 2.25
N GLY A 27 -17.63 7.08 1.18
CA GLY A 27 -18.59 8.18 1.26
C GLY A 27 -18.04 9.36 2.08
N SER A 28 -18.63 9.63 3.26
CA SER A 28 -18.17 10.66 4.21
C SER A 28 -17.40 10.11 5.43
N LEU A 29 -17.15 8.78 5.48
CA LEU A 29 -16.51 8.11 6.60
C LEU A 29 -15.08 7.68 6.25
N PRO A 30 -14.04 8.16 6.96
CA PRO A 30 -12.70 7.59 6.79
C PRO A 30 -12.65 6.18 7.37
N ILE A 31 -12.22 5.23 6.52
CA ILE A 31 -11.95 3.85 6.90
C ILE A 31 -10.46 3.60 6.72
N PHE A 32 -9.84 3.11 7.79
CA PHE A 32 -8.48 2.61 7.79
C PHE A 32 -8.53 1.12 7.58
N VAL A 33 -7.95 0.67 6.47
CA VAL A 33 -7.95 -0.74 6.09
C VAL A 33 -6.53 -1.27 6.23
N HIS A 34 -6.39 -2.29 7.09
CA HIS A 34 -5.14 -3.00 7.29
C HIS A 34 -5.10 -4.23 6.40
N HIS A 35 -4.10 -4.29 5.52
CA HIS A 35 -3.77 -5.48 4.75
C HIS A 35 -2.60 -6.22 5.38
N ASP A 36 -2.81 -7.51 5.63
CA ASP A 36 -1.78 -8.36 6.23
C ASP A 36 -1.59 -9.66 5.43
N SER A 37 -0.44 -9.78 4.78
CA SER A 37 -0.01 -11.01 4.11
C SER A 37 0.39 -12.10 5.11
N CYS A 38 0.75 -11.72 6.34
CA CYS A 38 1.32 -12.58 7.39
C CYS A 38 0.28 -13.06 8.41
N ARG A 39 -0.96 -13.32 8.01
CA ARG A 39 -2.00 -13.95 8.86
C ARG A 39 -2.19 -13.26 10.23
N SER A 40 -2.39 -11.95 10.24
CA SER A 40 -2.70 -11.14 11.44
C SER A 40 -1.55 -10.97 12.44
N LEU A 41 -0.32 -11.38 12.09
CA LEU A 41 0.88 -11.07 12.88
C LEU A 41 1.07 -9.56 13.09
N ASN A 42 0.50 -8.74 12.22
CA ASN A 42 0.56 -7.28 12.32
C ASN A 42 -0.71 -6.63 12.91
N SER A 43 -1.70 -7.40 13.39
CA SER A 43 -2.97 -6.84 13.89
C SER A 43 -2.78 -5.85 15.05
N GLU A 44 -2.06 -6.20 16.12
CA GLU A 44 -1.83 -5.28 17.24
C GLU A 44 -0.97 -4.06 16.88
N PRO A 45 0.17 -4.21 16.18
CA PRO A 45 0.89 -3.06 15.63
C PRO A 45 0.00 -2.17 14.74
N SER A 46 -0.96 -2.77 14.02
CA SER A 46 -1.87 -2.03 13.15
C SER A 46 -2.93 -1.22 13.88
N LYS A 47 -3.47 -1.75 14.97
CA LYS A 47 -4.35 -0.97 15.84
C LYS A 47 -3.59 0.17 16.52
N LYS A 48 -2.34 -0.06 16.93
CA LYS A 48 -1.50 0.97 17.57
C LYS A 48 -1.22 2.15 16.66
N LEU A 49 -0.75 1.91 15.42
CA LEU A 49 -0.50 3.02 14.50
C LEU A 49 -1.82 3.69 14.05
N TYR A 50 -2.94 2.96 13.91
CA TYR A 50 -4.25 3.58 13.68
C TYR A 50 -4.61 4.59 14.79
N LYS A 51 -4.52 4.17 16.06
CA LYS A 51 -4.78 5.05 17.22
C LYS A 51 -3.88 6.28 17.23
N ALA A 52 -2.62 6.14 16.80
CA ALA A 52 -1.68 7.25 16.75
C ALA A 52 -1.98 8.26 15.63
N VAL A 53 -2.56 7.83 14.51
CA VAL A 53 -2.74 8.69 13.32
C VAL A 53 -4.16 9.22 13.16
N VAL A 54 -5.17 8.56 13.75
CA VAL A 54 -6.58 8.89 13.52
C VAL A 54 -6.94 10.35 13.84
N GLY A 55 -6.35 10.92 14.89
CA GLY A 55 -6.56 12.32 15.27
C GLY A 55 -6.01 13.33 14.26
N TYR A 56 -5.09 12.92 13.39
CA TYR A 56 -4.44 13.80 12.40
C TYR A 56 -5.08 13.73 11.01
N VAL A 57 -6.10 12.90 10.80
CA VAL A 57 -6.73 12.68 9.49
C VAL A 57 -7.86 13.70 9.20
N GLY A 58 -7.95 14.78 9.98
CA GLY A 58 -8.81 15.93 9.68
C GLY A 58 -10.30 15.68 9.97
N LEU A 59 -10.58 14.83 10.96
CA LEU A 59 -11.94 14.59 11.44
C LEU A 59 -12.32 15.71 12.41
N SER A 60 -13.27 16.56 12.02
CA SER A 60 -13.93 17.46 12.95
C SER A 60 -14.56 16.64 14.08
N GLU A 61 -14.37 17.07 15.33
CA GLU A 61 -14.82 16.39 16.54
C GLU A 61 -16.32 16.03 16.54
N SER A 62 -17.12 16.69 15.70
CA SER A 62 -18.57 16.50 15.63
C SER A 62 -19.08 15.53 14.56
N VAL A 63 -18.27 15.06 13.61
CA VAL A 63 -18.80 14.26 12.48
C VAL A 63 -17.88 13.07 12.17
N LEU A 64 -18.25 11.95 12.78
CA LEU A 64 -17.92 10.58 12.44
C LEU A 64 -16.55 10.03 12.89
N LYS A 65 -16.61 9.05 13.80
CA LYS A 65 -15.48 8.25 14.24
C LYS A 65 -14.94 7.43 13.07
N ALA A 66 -13.68 7.63 12.68
CA ALA A 66 -13.03 6.75 11.72
C ALA A 66 -13.16 5.29 12.17
N ARG A 67 -13.22 4.38 11.19
CA ARG A 67 -13.28 2.95 11.48
C ARG A 67 -11.95 2.31 11.11
N PHE A 68 -11.48 1.41 11.97
CA PHE A 68 -10.41 0.49 11.65
C PHE A 68 -11.01 -0.82 11.16
N LEU A 69 -10.51 -1.34 10.04
CA LEU A 69 -10.93 -2.60 9.44
C LEU A 69 -9.71 -3.45 9.13
N GLU A 70 -9.70 -4.67 9.63
CA GLU A 70 -8.73 -5.69 9.21
C GLU A 70 -9.29 -6.42 7.99
N CYS A 71 -8.57 -6.38 6.86
CA CYS A 71 -9.06 -6.98 5.63
C CYS A 71 -8.86 -8.51 5.67
N ALA A 72 -9.95 -9.24 5.91
CA ALA A 72 -9.96 -10.71 5.92
C ALA A 72 -9.48 -11.31 4.58
N ASP A 73 -9.87 -10.70 3.47
CA ASP A 73 -9.52 -11.10 2.10
C ASP A 73 -8.13 -10.63 1.64
N SER A 74 -7.27 -10.17 2.56
CA SER A 74 -5.90 -9.77 2.21
C SER A 74 -5.15 -10.93 1.55
N PRO A 75 -4.50 -10.71 0.38
CA PRO A 75 -3.63 -11.69 -0.23
C PRO A 75 -2.58 -12.21 0.76
N LYS A 76 -2.50 -13.54 0.91
CA LYS A 76 -1.61 -14.18 1.88
C LYS A 76 -0.32 -14.62 1.21
N GLN A 77 0.79 -14.38 1.88
CA GLN A 77 2.07 -14.96 1.46
C GLN A 77 2.14 -16.43 1.92
N VAL A 78 2.83 -17.24 1.12
CA VAL A 78 3.09 -18.66 1.43
C VAL A 78 4.50 -18.89 1.98
N ASN A 79 5.38 -17.89 1.87
CA ASN A 79 6.75 -17.92 2.38
C ASN A 79 6.95 -16.90 3.52
N GLY A 80 8.14 -16.85 4.13
CA GLY A 80 8.43 -15.96 5.26
C GLY A 80 9.02 -14.59 4.91
N TYR A 81 9.37 -14.34 3.64
CA TYR A 81 10.24 -13.22 3.25
C TYR A 81 9.62 -12.23 2.27
N ASP A 82 8.49 -12.56 1.63
CA ASP A 82 7.87 -11.68 0.63
C ASP A 82 6.93 -10.62 1.21
N CYS A 83 6.80 -10.51 2.53
CA CYS A 83 5.90 -9.51 3.16
C CYS A 83 6.10 -8.09 2.60
N GLY A 84 7.34 -7.69 2.33
CA GLY A 84 7.66 -6.42 1.70
C GLY A 84 7.14 -6.24 0.29
N TYR A 85 7.20 -7.30 -0.52
CA TYR A 85 6.71 -7.24 -1.89
C TYR A 85 5.19 -7.29 -1.94
N TYR A 86 4.53 -8.02 -1.03
CA TYR A 86 3.08 -7.95 -0.87
C TYR A 86 2.62 -6.54 -0.50
N VAL A 87 3.34 -5.88 0.42
CA VAL A 87 3.09 -4.48 0.79
C VAL A 87 3.17 -3.57 -0.44
N MET A 88 4.23 -3.69 -1.24
CA MET A 88 4.41 -2.89 -2.45
C MET A 88 3.37 -3.19 -3.54
N ALA A 89 3.02 -4.46 -3.72
CA ALA A 89 2.05 -4.90 -4.71
C ALA A 89 0.65 -4.39 -4.40
N ILE A 90 0.22 -4.50 -3.13
CA ILE A 90 -1.07 -3.96 -2.69
C ILE A 90 -1.07 -2.43 -2.83
N ALA A 91 0.01 -1.75 -2.43
CA ALA A 91 0.16 -0.31 -2.61
C ALA A 91 -0.05 0.13 -4.06
N ARG A 92 0.66 -0.54 -4.96
CA ARG A 92 0.61 -0.26 -6.39
C ARG A 92 -0.79 -0.47 -6.95
N VAL A 93 -1.44 -1.58 -6.61
CA VAL A 93 -2.78 -1.90 -7.12
C VAL A 93 -3.83 -0.89 -6.63
N ILE A 94 -3.76 -0.45 -5.39
CA ILE A 94 -4.70 0.57 -4.86
C ILE A 94 -4.47 1.93 -5.52
N CYS A 95 -3.21 2.35 -5.67
CA CYS A 95 -2.88 3.57 -6.38
C CYS A 95 -3.36 3.53 -7.83
N ASP A 96 -3.10 2.43 -8.54
CA ASP A 96 -3.53 2.22 -9.93
C ASP A 96 -5.06 2.21 -10.03
N TRP A 97 -5.75 1.52 -9.12
CA TRP A 97 -7.21 1.50 -9.07
C TRP A 97 -7.77 2.90 -8.92
N ARG A 98 -7.23 3.68 -7.98
CA ARG A 98 -7.71 5.03 -7.70
C ARG A 98 -7.57 5.96 -8.90
N VAL A 99 -6.39 5.99 -9.53
CA VAL A 99 -6.15 6.82 -10.71
C VAL A 99 -7.08 6.44 -11.86
N ASN A 100 -7.45 5.16 -11.97
CA ASN A 100 -8.35 4.68 -13.01
C ASN A 100 -9.84 4.88 -12.67
N SER A 101 -10.23 4.78 -11.40
CA SER A 101 -11.61 5.01 -10.97
C SER A 101 -11.99 6.49 -11.12
N GLU A 102 -11.06 7.41 -10.86
CA GLU A 102 -11.21 8.85 -11.15
C GLU A 102 -11.44 9.12 -12.66
N LYS A 103 -10.86 8.31 -13.56
CA LYS A 103 -10.98 8.47 -15.02
C LYS A 103 -12.20 7.80 -15.64
N THR A 104 -12.59 6.64 -15.12
CA THR A 104 -13.58 5.76 -15.77
C THR A 104 -14.95 5.76 -15.09
N GLY A 105 -15.06 6.35 -13.89
CA GLY A 105 -16.29 6.25 -13.08
C GLY A 105 -16.62 4.81 -12.66
N ALA A 106 -15.68 3.87 -12.83
CA ALA A 106 -15.89 2.47 -12.49
C ALA A 106 -16.11 2.32 -10.98
N ASN A 107 -17.22 1.69 -10.60
CA ASN A 107 -17.66 1.55 -9.22
C ASN A 107 -17.15 0.25 -8.56
N ASN A 108 -16.09 -0.36 -9.10
CA ASN A 108 -15.52 -1.56 -8.49
C ASN A 108 -14.74 -1.17 -7.22
N SER A 109 -14.91 -1.93 -6.15
CA SER A 109 -14.16 -1.70 -4.93
C SER A 109 -12.71 -2.16 -5.10
N TRP A 110 -11.76 -1.37 -4.59
CA TRP A 110 -10.35 -1.73 -4.59
C TRP A 110 -10.06 -3.06 -3.87
N PHE A 111 -10.91 -3.47 -2.91
CA PHE A 111 -10.82 -4.78 -2.26
C PHE A 111 -10.80 -5.92 -3.29
N SER A 112 -11.73 -5.88 -4.26
CA SER A 112 -11.83 -6.90 -5.30
C SER A 112 -10.60 -6.86 -6.22
N VAL A 113 -10.14 -5.66 -6.58
CA VAL A 113 -8.99 -5.47 -7.47
C VAL A 113 -7.70 -5.95 -6.82
N VAL A 114 -7.51 -5.69 -5.52
CA VAL A 114 -6.37 -6.20 -4.75
C VAL A 114 -6.41 -7.73 -4.69
N LYS A 115 -7.57 -8.31 -4.35
CA LYS A 115 -7.74 -9.77 -4.26
C LYS A 115 -7.43 -10.46 -5.59
N GLU A 116 -7.84 -9.86 -6.71
CA GLU A 116 -7.64 -10.41 -8.05
C GLU A 116 -6.19 -10.23 -8.55
N ARG A 117 -5.61 -9.04 -8.39
CA ARG A 117 -4.34 -8.69 -9.03
C ARG A 117 -3.10 -9.02 -8.21
N VAL A 118 -3.23 -9.11 -6.89
CA VAL A 118 -2.10 -9.42 -6.00
C VAL A 118 -2.06 -10.93 -5.74
N THR A 119 -1.31 -11.62 -6.59
CA THR A 119 -1.03 -13.06 -6.50
C THR A 119 0.45 -13.31 -6.21
N SER A 120 0.80 -14.51 -5.74
CA SER A 120 2.22 -14.88 -5.54
C SER A 120 3.06 -14.73 -6.81
N SER A 121 2.49 -15.05 -7.99
CA SER A 121 3.15 -14.85 -9.28
C SER A 121 3.39 -13.36 -9.59
N SER A 122 2.40 -12.50 -9.33
CA SER A 122 2.56 -11.05 -9.51
C SER A 122 3.64 -10.45 -8.59
N VAL A 123 3.75 -10.99 -7.37
CA VAL A 123 4.76 -10.61 -6.37
C VAL A 123 6.16 -11.04 -6.80
N ASP A 124 6.31 -12.27 -7.29
CA ASP A 124 7.59 -12.76 -7.83
C ASP A 124 8.03 -11.98 -9.08
N CYS A 125 7.09 -11.66 -9.97
CA CYS A 125 7.33 -10.77 -11.11
C CYS A 125 7.79 -9.38 -10.65
N MET A 126 7.17 -8.82 -9.60
CA MET A 126 7.59 -7.54 -9.02
C MET A 126 8.99 -7.61 -8.42
N ARG A 127 9.31 -8.67 -7.68
CA ARG A 127 10.65 -8.92 -7.14
C ARG A 127 11.71 -8.92 -8.24
N THR A 128 11.44 -9.63 -9.34
CA THR A 128 12.33 -9.68 -10.50
C THR A 128 12.50 -8.31 -11.16
N LYS A 129 11.40 -7.56 -11.36
CA LYS A 129 11.44 -6.21 -11.94
C LYS A 129 12.24 -5.24 -11.09
N ILE A 130 12.08 -5.26 -9.78
CA ILE A 130 12.85 -4.39 -8.87
C ILE A 130 14.34 -4.72 -8.96
N LEU A 131 14.70 -6.00 -9.00
CA LEU A 131 16.09 -6.41 -9.12
C LEU A 131 16.73 -5.96 -10.43
N VAL A 132 16.02 -6.11 -11.56
CA VAL A 132 16.47 -5.60 -12.86
C VAL A 132 16.62 -4.09 -12.82
N PHE A 133 15.62 -3.38 -12.29
CA PHE A 133 15.67 -1.93 -12.18
C PHE A 133 16.86 -1.42 -11.35
N ILE A 134 17.15 -2.06 -10.21
CA ILE A 134 18.32 -1.71 -9.38
C ILE A 134 19.63 -1.95 -10.16
N ARG A 135 19.74 -3.05 -10.90
CA ARG A 135 20.92 -3.34 -11.74
C ARG A 135 21.10 -2.30 -12.84
N ASP A 136 20.02 -1.90 -13.51
CA ASP A 136 20.05 -0.87 -14.54
C ASP A 136 20.50 0.49 -13.97
N LEU A 137 20.00 0.85 -12.78
CA LEU A 137 20.42 2.07 -12.09
C LEU A 137 21.91 2.04 -11.71
N MET A 138 22.42 0.89 -11.24
CA MET A 138 23.84 0.73 -10.94
C MET A 138 24.70 0.86 -12.20
N ALA A 139 24.31 0.20 -13.30
CA ALA A 139 25.04 0.28 -14.57
C ALA A 139 25.09 1.70 -15.13
N LYS A 140 23.96 2.44 -15.09
CA LYS A 140 23.90 3.85 -15.51
C LYS A 140 24.82 4.74 -14.67
N ARG A 141 24.87 4.52 -13.36
CA ARG A 141 25.76 5.27 -12.46
C ARG A 141 27.23 5.01 -12.76
N SER A 142 27.60 3.75 -12.98
CA SER A 142 28.98 3.39 -13.34
C SER A 142 29.41 3.93 -14.71
N GLY A 143 28.51 3.98 -15.70
CA GLY A 143 28.79 4.55 -17.02
C GLY A 143 28.83 6.08 -17.07
N GLN A 144 28.23 6.78 -16.10
CA GLN A 144 28.35 8.25 -15.98
C GLN A 144 29.67 8.69 -15.33
N GLN A 145 30.33 7.79 -14.59
CA GLN A 145 31.58 8.09 -13.88
C GLN A 145 32.82 8.05 -14.78
N THR A 146 32.72 7.47 -15.99
CA THR A 146 33.81 7.40 -16.97
C THR A 146 33.88 8.60 -17.93
N ASN A 147 32.91 9.53 -17.90
CA ASN A 147 32.80 10.61 -18.88
C ASN A 147 33.30 11.99 -18.38
N PHE A 148 34.00 12.05 -17.25
CA PHE A 148 34.55 13.28 -16.67
C PHE A 148 36.08 13.28 -16.55
N SER A 149 36.77 12.58 -17.46
CA SER A 149 38.23 12.59 -17.52
C SER A 149 38.68 12.81 -18.97
N ALA A 150 38.78 14.09 -19.34
CA ALA A 150 39.54 14.58 -20.48
C ALA A 150 40.23 15.88 -20.07
#